data_AF-A0A942MV82-F1
#
_entry.id   AF-A0A942MV82-F1
#
_cell.length_a   1.000
_cell.length_b   1.000
_cell.length_c   1.000
_cell.angle_alpha   90.00
_cell.angle_beta   90.00
_cell.angle_gamma   90.00
#
_symmetry.space_group_name_H-M   'P 1'
#
loop_
_entity.id
_entity.type
_entity.pdbx_description
1 polymer ?
#
loop_
_entity_poly.entity_id
_entity_poly.type
_entity_poly.pdbx_seq_one_letter_code
_entity_poly.pdbx_strand_id
1 'polypeptide(L)'
;MVYLLFFTGLGMTLFAARELAKIKKEPFDDALRAEVDRPLNRELVVLYQLQESVEANLAELDEKNQVFHHLVTRLEKQRETVDFRMQQLERLISRAEAVLNNPAGRTVSDSTHRFQHQQVYQLYDRGLDVTDVAVQLGLGRGEVELILGLRR
;
A
#
# COMPACT_ATOMS: atom_id res chain seq x y z
N MET A 1 -78.36 -68.43 -13.51
CA MET A 1 -78.33 -67.32 -12.54
C MET A 1 -76.93 -67.03 -12.00
N VAL A 2 -76.15 -68.04 -11.56
CA VAL A 2 -74.79 -67.83 -10.99
C VAL A 2 -73.77 -67.24 -11.99
N TYR A 3 -73.82 -67.64 -13.26
CA TYR A 3 -72.88 -67.14 -14.28
C TYR A 3 -73.06 -65.64 -14.61
N LEU A 4 -74.27 -65.09 -14.49
CA LEU A 4 -74.53 -63.66 -14.74
C LEU A 4 -73.80 -62.78 -13.71
N LEU A 5 -73.82 -63.19 -12.43
CA LEU A 5 -73.08 -62.50 -11.36
C LEU A 5 -71.56 -62.51 -11.59
N PHE A 6 -71.04 -63.61 -12.15
CA PHE A 6 -69.61 -63.72 -12.45
C PHE A 6 -69.18 -62.76 -13.58
N PHE A 7 -69.96 -62.67 -14.66
CA PHE A 7 -69.67 -61.73 -15.74
C PHE A 7 -69.83 -60.26 -15.33
N THR A 8 -70.82 -59.94 -14.50
CA THR A 8 -70.98 -58.57 -13.98
C THR A 8 -69.84 -58.18 -13.03
N GLY A 9 -69.38 -59.11 -12.18
CA GLY A 9 -68.23 -58.90 -11.31
C GLY A 9 -66.95 -58.70 -12.10
N LEU A 10 -66.71 -59.55 -13.11
CA LEU A 10 -65.54 -59.43 -13.99
C LEU A 10 -65.55 -58.10 -14.74
N GLY A 11 -66.70 -57.68 -15.27
CA GLY A 11 -66.87 -56.38 -15.93
C GLY A 11 -66.52 -55.20 -15.03
N MET A 12 -66.98 -55.20 -13.77
CA MET A 12 -66.64 -54.15 -12.81
C MET A 12 -65.16 -54.12 -12.46
N THR A 13 -64.52 -55.28 -12.25
CA THR A 13 -63.07 -55.31 -11.97
C THR A 13 -62.23 -54.78 -13.12
N LEU A 14 -62.64 -55.07 -14.36
CA LEU A 14 -61.94 -54.61 -15.56
C LEU A 14 -62.16 -53.12 -15.81
N PHE A 15 -63.36 -52.62 -15.50
CA PHE A 15 -63.67 -51.19 -15.53
C PHE A 15 -62.86 -50.42 -14.48
N ALA A 16 -62.83 -50.91 -13.23
CA ALA A 16 -62.04 -50.32 -12.16
C ALA A 16 -60.54 -50.32 -12.47
N ALA A 17 -60.01 -51.41 -13.05
CA ALA A 17 -58.62 -51.49 -13.48
C ALA A 17 -58.29 -50.48 -14.59
N ARG A 18 -59.22 -50.25 -15.53
CA ARG A 18 -59.07 -49.29 -16.62
C ARG A 18 -59.13 -47.84 -16.13
N GLU A 19 -60.01 -47.54 -15.18
CA GLU A 19 -60.12 -46.24 -14.50
C GLU A 19 -58.83 -45.93 -13.70
N LEU A 20 -58.35 -46.90 -12.91
CA LEU A 20 -57.12 -46.76 -12.13
C LEU A 20 -55.88 -46.55 -13.03
N ALA A 21 -55.85 -47.20 -14.20
CA ALA A 21 -54.77 -47.05 -15.17
C ALA A 21 -54.78 -45.68 -15.88
N LYS A 22 -55.95 -45.03 -16.00
CA LYS A 22 -56.05 -43.66 -16.52
C LYS A 22 -55.62 -42.62 -15.48
N ILE A 23 -56.04 -42.78 -14.23
CA ILE A 23 -55.70 -41.85 -13.14
C ILE A 23 -54.19 -41.81 -12.88
N LYS A 24 -53.47 -42.93 -13.05
CA LYS A 24 -52.01 -42.97 -12.84
C LYS A 24 -51.17 -42.26 -13.90
N LYS A 25 -51.70 -42.00 -15.09
CA LYS A 25 -50.88 -41.58 -16.25
C LYS A 25 -50.83 -40.09 -16.53
N GLU A 26 -51.76 -39.28 -16.02
CA GLU A 26 -51.89 -37.88 -16.50
C GLU A 26 -51.52 -36.79 -15.48
N PRO A 27 -51.85 -36.84 -14.17
CA PRO A 27 -51.57 -35.70 -13.30
C PRO A 27 -50.19 -35.72 -12.62
N PHE A 28 -49.56 -36.88 -12.47
CA PHE A 28 -48.33 -37.01 -11.67
C PHE A 28 -47.06 -36.85 -12.53
N ASP A 29 -47.02 -37.47 -13.71
CA ASP A 29 -45.86 -37.38 -14.61
C ASP A 29 -45.70 -35.98 -15.22
N ASP A 30 -46.80 -35.30 -15.56
CA ASP A 30 -46.74 -33.94 -16.10
C ASP A 30 -46.44 -32.89 -15.02
N ALA A 31 -46.91 -33.09 -13.77
CA ALA A 31 -46.56 -32.20 -12.66
C ALA A 31 -45.08 -32.34 -12.26
N LEU A 32 -44.55 -33.57 -12.20
CA LEU A 32 -43.13 -33.81 -11.92
C LEU A 32 -42.23 -33.29 -13.04
N ARG A 33 -42.60 -33.46 -14.31
CA ARG A 33 -41.83 -32.90 -15.43
C ARG A 33 -41.86 -31.38 -15.43
N ALA A 34 -43.00 -30.76 -15.15
CA ALA A 34 -43.11 -29.31 -15.05
C ALA A 34 -42.32 -28.72 -13.87
N GLU A 35 -42.20 -29.44 -12.76
CA GLU A 35 -41.43 -29.04 -11.57
C GLU A 35 -39.92 -29.26 -11.76
N VAL A 36 -39.52 -30.31 -12.48
CA VAL A 36 -38.10 -30.64 -12.74
C VAL A 36 -37.49 -29.76 -13.85
N ASP A 37 -38.27 -29.41 -14.89
CA ASP A 37 -37.76 -28.60 -16.01
C ASP A 37 -37.74 -27.08 -15.74
N ARG A 38 -38.46 -26.56 -14.72
CA ARG A 38 -38.62 -25.10 -14.50
C ARG A 38 -37.58 -24.40 -13.62
N PRO A 39 -36.93 -25.00 -12.62
CA PRO A 39 -35.94 -24.29 -11.79
C PRO A 39 -34.48 -24.64 -12.10
N LEU A 40 -34.18 -25.81 -12.66
CA LEU A 40 -32.78 -26.26 -12.82
C LEU A 40 -31.95 -25.29 -13.69
N ASN A 41 -32.50 -24.83 -14.81
CA ASN A 41 -31.79 -23.91 -15.71
C ASN A 41 -31.54 -22.53 -15.08
N ARG A 42 -32.43 -22.05 -14.21
CA ARG A 42 -32.26 -20.76 -13.51
C ARG A 42 -31.19 -20.86 -12.43
N GLU A 43 -31.23 -21.93 -11.64
CA GLU A 43 -30.23 -22.18 -10.60
C GLU A 43 -28.84 -22.43 -11.21
N LEU A 44 -28.74 -23.18 -12.31
CA LEU A 44 -27.49 -23.37 -13.06
C LEU A 44 -26.94 -22.04 -13.60
N VAL A 45 -27.79 -21.16 -14.13
CA VAL A 45 -27.37 -19.83 -14.60
C VAL A 45 -26.89 -18.95 -13.43
N VAL A 46 -27.59 -18.98 -12.29
CA VAL A 46 -27.19 -18.24 -11.10
C VAL A 46 -25.88 -18.77 -10.51
N LEU A 47 -25.68 -20.10 -10.49
CA LEU A 47 -24.43 -20.72 -10.06
C LEU A 47 -23.27 -20.37 -10.99
N TYR A 48 -23.50 -20.32 -12.30
CA TYR A 48 -22.50 -19.90 -13.26
C TYR A 48 -22.11 -18.43 -13.10
N GLN A 49 -23.10 -17.54 -12.92
CA GLN A 49 -22.86 -16.13 -12.62
C GLN A 49 -22.15 -15.93 -11.28
N LEU A 50 -22.48 -16.73 -10.27
CA LEU A 50 -21.80 -16.69 -8.99
C LEU A 50 -20.34 -17.16 -9.16
N GLN A 51 -20.10 -18.24 -9.91
CA GLN A 51 -18.75 -18.72 -10.22
C GLN A 51 -17.93 -17.64 -10.93
N GLU A 52 -18.48 -17.00 -11.97
CA GLU A 52 -17.82 -15.92 -12.69
C GLU A 52 -17.51 -14.73 -11.76
N SER A 53 -18.44 -14.36 -10.87
CA SER A 53 -18.20 -13.29 -9.88
C SER A 53 -17.12 -13.67 -8.86
N VAL A 54 -17.06 -14.94 -8.44
CA VAL A 54 -16.06 -15.44 -7.51
C VAL A 54 -14.69 -15.47 -8.18
N GLU A 55 -14.61 -15.91 -9.44
CA GLU A 55 -13.37 -15.89 -10.23
C GLU A 55 -12.87 -14.45 -10.45
N ALA A 56 -13.76 -13.52 -10.79
CA ALA A 56 -13.42 -12.10 -10.92
C ALA A 56 -12.93 -11.51 -9.59
N ASN A 57 -13.62 -11.80 -8.49
CA ASN A 57 -13.23 -11.33 -7.15
C ASN A 57 -11.89 -11.95 -6.71
N LEU A 58 -11.62 -13.21 -7.04
CA LEU A 58 -10.34 -13.87 -6.76
C LEU A 58 -9.21 -13.25 -7.57
N ALA A 59 -9.45 -12.92 -8.84
CA ALA A 59 -8.47 -12.23 -9.68
C ALA A 59 -8.18 -10.82 -9.13
N GLU A 60 -9.20 -10.07 -8.72
CA GLU A 60 -9.03 -8.75 -8.09
C GLU A 60 -8.29 -8.86 -6.74
N LEU A 61 -8.58 -9.90 -5.95
CA LEU A 61 -7.88 -10.16 -4.70
C LEU A 61 -6.41 -10.50 -4.92
N ASP A 62 -6.10 -11.28 -5.96
CA ASP A 62 -4.73 -11.63 -6.32
C ASP A 62 -3.96 -10.39 -6.80
N GLU A 63 -4.56 -9.56 -7.65
CA GLU A 63 -3.98 -8.29 -8.07
C GLU A 63 -3.68 -7.38 -6.86
N LYS A 64 -4.65 -7.23 -5.94
CA LYS A 64 -4.45 -6.46 -4.71
C LYS A 64 -3.33 -7.04 -3.86
N ASN A 65 -3.24 -8.36 -3.72
CA ASN A 65 -2.15 -9.01 -2.99
C ASN A 65 -0.79 -8.75 -3.62
N GLN A 66 -0.67 -8.81 -4.95
CA GLN A 66 0.56 -8.49 -5.66
C GLN A 66 0.97 -7.03 -5.42
N VAL A 67 0.02 -6.09 -5.46
CA VAL A 67 0.26 -4.68 -5.15
C VAL A 67 0.71 -4.50 -3.70
N PHE A 68 0.06 -5.15 -2.73
CA PHE A 68 0.49 -5.10 -1.34
C PHE A 68 1.91 -5.64 -1.16
N HIS A 69 2.26 -6.73 -1.83
CA HIS A 69 3.61 -7.28 -1.76
C HIS A 69 4.64 -6.29 -2.29
N HIS A 70 4.34 -5.65 -3.43
CA HIS A 70 5.18 -4.57 -3.96
C HIS A 70 5.31 -3.36 -3.03
N LEU A 71 4.23 -2.96 -2.36
CA LEU A 71 4.25 -1.87 -1.39
C LEU A 71 5.10 -2.23 -0.16
N VAL A 72 4.98 -3.45 0.35
CA VAL A 72 5.79 -3.94 1.47
C VAL A 72 7.27 -3.91 1.11
N THR A 73 7.66 -4.45 -0.05
CA THR A 73 9.06 -4.41 -0.51
C THR A 73 9.59 -2.99 -0.66
N ARG A 74 8.75 -2.05 -1.12
CA ARG A 74 9.14 -0.62 -1.20
C ARG A 74 9.35 -0.02 0.19
N LEU A 75 8.47 -0.31 1.14
CA LEU A 75 8.59 0.17 2.52
C LEU A 75 9.84 -0.40 3.20
N GLU A 76 10.15 -1.67 2.99
CA GLU A 76 11.38 -2.30 3.50
C GLU A 76 12.63 -1.60 2.97
N LYS A 77 12.71 -1.35 1.65
CA LYS A 77 13.83 -0.61 1.06
C LYS A 77 13.95 0.82 1.58
N GLN A 78 12.81 1.50 1.79
CA GLN A 78 12.80 2.84 2.37
C GLN A 78 13.32 2.82 3.81
N ARG A 79 12.88 1.83 4.60
CA ARG A 79 13.35 1.63 5.97
C ARG A 79 14.86 1.41 6.02
N GLU A 80 15.40 0.52 5.19
CA GLU A 80 16.85 0.30 5.10
C GLU A 80 17.62 1.59 4.76
N THR A 81 17.08 2.39 3.84
CA THR A 81 17.70 3.67 3.46
C THR A 81 17.69 4.66 4.62
N VAL A 82 16.58 4.73 5.37
CA VAL A 82 16.46 5.58 6.56
C VAL A 82 17.42 5.11 7.66
N ASP A 83 17.49 3.81 7.93
CA ASP A 83 18.39 3.25 8.93
C ASP A 83 19.86 3.53 8.57
N PHE A 84 20.24 3.42 7.29
CA PHE A 84 21.57 3.79 6.82
C PHE A 84 21.87 5.28 7.04
N ARG A 85 20.92 6.17 6.72
CA ARG A 85 21.07 7.62 6.95
C ARG A 85 21.16 7.94 8.44
N MET A 86 20.40 7.23 9.28
CA MET A 86 20.44 7.40 10.73
C MET A 86 21.83 7.04 11.28
N GLN A 87 22.40 5.91 10.85
CA GLN A 87 23.76 5.52 11.21
C GLN A 87 24.80 6.54 10.73
N GLN A 88 24.62 7.14 9.55
CA GLN A 88 25.50 8.21 9.08
C GLN A 88 25.41 9.45 9.97
N LEU A 89 24.20 9.86 10.36
CA LEU A 89 23.99 10.98 11.25
C LEU A 89 24.59 10.72 12.64
N GLU A 90 24.40 9.53 13.21
CA GLU A 90 25.01 9.13 14.48
C GLU A 90 26.54 9.21 14.43
N ARG A 91 27.17 8.75 13.33
CA ARG A 91 28.62 8.88 13.13
C ARG A 91 29.06 10.34 13.05
N LEU A 92 28.28 11.20 12.39
CA LEU A 92 28.59 12.63 12.29
C LEU A 92 28.44 13.33 13.64
N ILE A 93 27.39 13.01 14.40
CA ILE A 93 27.17 13.52 15.76
C ILE A 93 28.33 13.07 16.66
N SER A 94 28.66 11.78 16.66
CA SER A 94 29.77 11.25 17.47
C SER A 94 31.12 11.90 17.12
N ARG A 95 31.39 12.18 15.84
CA ARG A 95 32.58 12.94 15.43
C ARG A 95 32.52 14.39 15.89
N ALA A 96 31.38 15.05 15.78
CA ALA A 96 31.21 16.43 16.23
C ALA A 96 31.38 16.54 17.76
N GLU A 97 30.82 15.60 18.52
CA GLU A 97 31.02 15.48 19.97
C GLU A 97 32.47 15.22 20.32
N ALA A 98 33.17 14.34 19.60
CA ALA A 98 34.59 14.09 19.82
C ALA A 98 35.46 15.34 19.55
N VAL A 99 35.11 16.14 18.54
CA VAL A 99 35.77 17.43 18.26
C VAL A 99 35.45 18.47 19.34
N LEU A 100 34.20 18.53 19.81
CA LEU A 100 33.79 19.45 20.87
C LEU A 100 34.42 19.12 22.23
N ASN A 101 34.55 17.84 22.54
CA ASN A 101 35.09 17.34 23.81
C ASN A 101 36.62 17.21 23.81
N ASN A 102 37.31 17.50 22.70
CA ASN A 102 38.77 17.59 22.67
C ASN A 102 39.24 19.05 22.85
N PRO A 103 39.69 19.45 24.06
CA PRO A 103 40.13 20.83 24.32
C PRO A 103 41.45 21.21 23.62
N ALA A 104 42.19 20.24 23.07
CA ALA A 104 43.50 20.48 22.47
C ALA A 104 43.46 21.21 21.10
N GLY A 105 42.32 21.23 20.40
CA GLY A 105 42.18 21.90 19.09
C GLY A 105 41.61 23.33 19.12
N ARG A 106 40.98 23.74 20.24
CA ARG A 106 40.26 25.02 20.30
C ARG A 106 41.16 26.25 20.47
N THR A 107 42.36 26.10 21.00
CA THR A 107 43.21 27.25 21.34
C THR A 107 43.96 27.86 20.15
N VAL A 108 44.26 27.07 19.11
CA VAL A 108 45.04 27.52 17.95
C VAL A 108 44.17 28.25 16.91
N SER A 109 42.91 27.83 16.75
CA SER A 109 41.98 28.47 15.82
C SER A 109 41.53 29.85 16.32
N ASP A 110 41.19 29.97 17.61
CA ASP A 110 40.69 31.23 18.20
C ASP A 110 41.72 32.37 18.19
N SER A 111 43.01 32.04 18.35
CA SER A 111 44.09 33.03 18.33
C SER A 111 44.35 33.58 16.92
N THR A 112 44.29 32.70 15.92
CA THR A 112 44.48 33.07 14.51
C THR A 112 43.33 33.96 14.01
N HIS A 113 42.09 33.60 14.35
CA HIS A 113 40.91 34.39 13.98
C HIS A 113 40.88 35.76 14.67
N ARG A 114 41.22 35.85 15.97
CA ARG A 114 41.32 37.15 16.65
C ARG A 114 42.35 38.08 16.02
N PHE A 115 43.49 37.54 15.60
CA PHE A 115 44.55 38.33 14.96
C PHE A 115 44.11 38.88 13.61
N GLN A 116 43.43 38.05 12.78
CA GLN A 116 42.85 38.50 11.51
C GLN A 116 41.78 39.58 11.72
N HIS A 117 40.90 39.43 12.72
CA HIS A 117 39.87 40.43 13.00
C HIS A 117 40.48 41.78 13.41
N GLN A 118 41.55 41.76 14.22
CA GLN A 118 42.27 42.97 14.60
C GLN A 118 42.92 43.67 13.39
N GLN A 119 43.48 42.92 12.44
CA GLN A 119 44.05 43.51 11.23
C GLN A 119 42.99 44.16 10.35
N VAL A 120 41.83 43.52 10.19
CA VAL A 120 40.68 44.09 9.46
C VAL A 120 40.24 45.42 10.09
N TYR A 121 40.09 45.45 11.43
CA TYR A 121 39.73 46.69 12.13
C TYR A 121 40.78 47.79 11.98
N GLN A 122 42.07 47.46 12.09
CA GLN A 122 43.15 48.44 11.96
C GLN A 122 43.22 49.05 10.55
N LEU A 123 43.02 48.26 9.50
CA LEU A 123 43.04 48.75 8.13
C LEU A 123 41.80 49.60 7.83
N TYR A 124 40.62 49.17 8.30
CA TYR A 124 39.40 49.95 8.15
C TYR A 124 39.44 51.27 8.93
N ASP A 125 39.98 51.28 10.15
CA ASP A 125 40.15 52.48 10.98
C ASP A 125 41.18 53.47 10.37
N ARG A 126 42.05 53.01 9.47
CA ARG A 126 42.93 53.88 8.66
C ARG A 126 42.23 54.49 7.44
N GLY A 127 40.95 54.19 7.22
CA GLY A 127 40.14 54.74 6.14
C GLY A 127 40.21 53.97 4.81
N LEU A 128 40.72 52.73 4.82
CA LEU A 128 40.72 51.86 3.63
C LEU A 128 39.30 51.34 3.34
N ASP A 129 38.95 51.26 2.06
CA ASP A 129 37.68 50.66 1.65
C ASP A 129 37.68 49.15 1.89
N VAL A 130 36.50 48.58 2.10
CA VAL A 130 36.28 47.14 2.35
C VAL A 130 36.92 46.29 1.23
N THR A 131 36.88 46.79 -0.01
CA THR A 131 37.46 46.11 -1.17
C THR A 131 38.98 46.04 -1.09
N ASP A 132 39.63 47.12 -0.65
CA ASP A 132 41.09 47.20 -0.52
C ASP A 132 41.58 46.35 0.64
N VAL A 133 40.85 46.35 1.76
CA VAL A 133 41.13 45.48 2.92
C VAL A 133 41.03 44.00 2.52
N ALA A 134 40.01 43.62 1.74
CA ALA A 134 39.82 42.27 1.24
C ALA A 134 40.99 41.82 0.35
N VAL A 135 41.44 42.67 -0.58
CA VAL A 135 42.59 42.37 -1.46
C VAL A 135 43.88 42.27 -0.65
N GLN A 136 44.12 43.18 0.29
CA GLN A 136 45.36 43.22 1.06
C GLN A 136 45.52 42.05 2.03
N LEU A 137 44.42 41.54 2.59
CA LEU A 137 44.42 40.40 3.51
C LEU A 137 44.10 39.07 2.82
N GLY A 138 43.78 39.08 1.52
CA GLY A 138 43.38 37.89 0.77
C GLY A 138 42.06 37.28 1.26
N LEU A 139 41.17 38.13 1.80
CA LEU A 139 39.87 37.73 2.36
C LEU A 139 38.74 38.01 1.36
N GLY A 140 37.63 37.29 1.48
CA GLY A 140 36.43 37.59 0.71
C GLY A 140 35.80 38.91 1.18
N ARG A 141 35.26 39.72 0.26
CA ARG A 141 34.57 40.98 0.63
C ARG A 141 33.47 40.76 1.68
N GLY A 142 32.68 39.70 1.54
CA GLY A 142 31.65 39.33 2.51
C GLY A 142 32.20 38.92 3.88
N GLU A 143 33.41 38.35 3.94
CA GLU A 143 34.07 38.02 5.21
C GLU A 143 34.53 39.28 5.94
N VAL A 144 35.08 40.26 5.22
CA VAL A 144 35.45 41.57 5.79
C VAL A 144 34.22 42.30 6.32
N GLU A 145 33.11 42.34 5.56
CA GLU A 145 31.85 42.94 5.99
C GLU A 145 31.27 42.24 7.24
N LEU A 146 31.35 40.91 7.30
CA LEU A 146 30.92 40.13 8.47
C LEU A 146 31.76 40.48 9.71
N ILE A 147 33.09 40.53 9.57
CA ILE A 147 34.01 40.88 10.66
C ILE A 147 33.72 42.30 11.16
N LEU A 148 33.57 43.28 10.26
CA LEU A 148 33.21 44.65 10.62
C LEU A 148 31.85 44.75 11.31
N GLY A 149 30.88 43.91 10.91
CA GLY A 149 29.55 43.82 11.52
C GLY A 149 29.55 43.35 12.97
N LEU A 150 30.52 42.50 13.35
CA LEU A 150 30.66 41.97 14.72
C LEU A 150 31.23 42.99 15.72
N ARG A 151 31.69 44.16 15.27
CA ARG A 151 32.18 45.25 16.14
C ARG A 151 31.05 46.11 16.73
N ARG A 152 29.83 46.01 16.18
CA ARG A 152 28.65 46.74 16.68
C ARG A 152 28.03 46.03 17.89
#